data_AF-K1S725-F1
#
_entry.id   AF-K1S725-F1
#
_cell.length_a   1.000
_cell.length_b   1.000
_cell.length_c   1.000
_cell.angle_alpha   90.00
_cell.angle_beta   90.00
_cell.angle_gamma   90.00
#
_symmetry.space_group_name_H-M   'P 1'
#
loop_
_entity.id
_entity.type
_entity.pdbx_description
1 polymer ?
#
loop_
_entity_poly.entity_id
_entity_poly.type
_entity_poly.pdbx_seq_one_letter_code
_entity_poly.pdbx_strand_id
1 'polypeptide(L)'
;KLCDLIIYNGHIQGITVCHKDGSKEDIETDTVILSIGHSARDTLEMLRLKGIDMMQKPFSVGVRIEHRQEMINKTQYGKFASHPKLNAANYKLACHPQGGRGAYTFCMCPGGTVVCASSEEGGVVVNGMSEYARDGENADSALLVGIEPELFPSSDVLSGMYMQREIERHAFKMGGSDYTAPAQKVGDF
;
A
#
# COMPACT_ATOMS: atom_id res chain seq x y z
N LYS A 1 7.96 -15.53 13.66
CA LYS A 1 7.57 -15.22 12.25
C LYS A 1 7.54 -16.54 11.48
N LEU A 2 6.53 -16.75 10.61
CA LEU A 2 6.52 -17.91 9.73
C LEU A 2 7.75 -17.89 8.83
N CYS A 3 8.50 -19.00 8.81
CA CYS A 3 9.72 -19.15 8.02
C CYS A 3 9.62 -20.25 6.99
N ASP A 4 8.85 -21.29 7.28
CA ASP A 4 8.68 -22.39 6.33
C ASP A 4 7.34 -23.10 6.49
N LEU A 5 6.88 -23.73 5.42
CA LEU A 5 5.81 -24.73 5.44
C LEU A 5 6.42 -26.13 5.35
N ILE A 6 6.04 -27.00 6.28
CA ILE A 6 6.42 -28.41 6.28
C ILE A 6 5.35 -29.16 5.48
N ILE A 7 5.70 -29.58 4.26
CA ILE A 7 4.78 -30.22 3.31
C ILE A 7 5.31 -31.61 2.99
N TYR A 8 4.47 -32.63 3.13
CA TYR A 8 4.77 -34.01 2.76
C TYR A 8 3.61 -34.59 1.96
N ASN A 9 3.91 -35.24 0.83
CA ASN A 9 2.92 -35.79 -0.10
C ASN A 9 1.81 -34.80 -0.50
N GLY A 10 2.13 -33.52 -0.65
CA GLY A 10 1.16 -32.47 -1.00
C GLY A 10 0.27 -32.00 0.14
N HIS A 11 0.49 -32.47 1.37
CA HIS A 11 -0.27 -32.09 2.56
C HIS A 11 0.61 -31.34 3.56
N ILE A 12 0.05 -30.33 4.21
CA ILE A 12 0.70 -29.63 5.32
C ILE A 12 0.83 -30.61 6.49
N GLN A 13 2.01 -30.65 7.09
CA GLN A 13 2.31 -31.41 8.30
C GLN A 13 2.75 -30.51 9.46
N GLY A 14 3.09 -29.25 9.16
CA GLY A 14 3.43 -28.27 10.15
C GLY A 14 3.99 -26.99 9.55
N ILE A 15 4.50 -26.14 10.43
CA ILE A 15 5.17 -24.89 10.08
C ILE A 15 6.47 -24.76 10.85
N THR A 16 7.44 -24.07 10.27
CA THR A 16 8.63 -23.61 11.00
C THR A 16 8.47 -22.13 11.34
N VAL A 17 8.60 -21.79 12.62
CA VAL A 17 8.57 -20.44 13.14
C VAL A 17 10.00 -20.02 13.49
N CYS A 18 10.46 -18.88 12.96
CA CYS A 18 11.68 -18.24 13.46
C CYS A 18 11.37 -17.24 14.56
N HIS A 19 12.09 -17.35 15.66
CA HIS A 19 12.06 -16.45 16.81
C HIS A 19 13.06 -15.30 16.63
N LYS A 20 12.93 -14.26 17.46
CA LYS A 20 13.78 -13.06 17.38
C LYS A 20 15.25 -13.33 17.76
N ASP A 21 15.49 -14.35 18.58
CA ASP A 21 16.82 -14.80 18.98
C ASP A 21 17.52 -15.68 17.91
N GLY A 22 16.86 -15.89 16.76
CA GLY A 22 17.35 -16.73 15.67
C GLY A 22 17.05 -18.21 15.83
N SER A 23 16.48 -18.63 16.96
CA SER A 23 16.02 -20.01 17.12
C SER A 23 14.84 -20.32 16.20
N LYS A 24 14.68 -21.60 15.88
CA LYS A 24 13.59 -22.12 15.07
C LYS A 24 12.82 -23.16 15.84
N GLU A 25 11.52 -23.15 15.66
CA GLU A 25 10.59 -24.10 16.27
C GLU A 25 9.66 -24.63 15.19
N ASP A 26 9.53 -25.96 15.15
CA ASP A 26 8.53 -26.60 14.30
C ASP A 26 7.26 -26.84 15.12
N ILE A 27 6.13 -26.42 14.56
CA ILE A 27 4.81 -26.61 15.14
C ILE A 27 4.05 -27.57 14.23
N GLU A 28 3.76 -28.76 14.73
CA GLU A 28 2.96 -29.76 14.03
C GLU A 28 1.52 -29.28 13.87
N THR A 29 1.02 -29.29 12.64
CA THR A 29 -0.37 -28.95 12.32
C THR A 29 -0.70 -29.43 10.90
N ASP A 30 -1.93 -29.83 10.67
CA ASP A 30 -2.44 -30.17 9.34
C ASP A 30 -3.12 -28.97 8.65
N THR A 31 -3.30 -27.85 9.36
CA THR A 31 -4.13 -26.73 8.92
C THR A 31 -3.44 -25.40 9.21
N VAL A 32 -3.24 -24.60 8.15
CA VAL A 32 -2.59 -23.28 8.24
C VAL A 32 -3.46 -22.23 7.55
N ILE A 33 -3.79 -21.15 8.27
CA ILE A 33 -4.49 -19.98 7.74
C ILE A 33 -3.48 -18.85 7.51
N LEU A 34 -3.31 -18.43 6.25
CA LEU A 34 -2.40 -17.34 5.89
C LEU A 34 -3.14 -16.00 5.80
N SER A 35 -3.21 -15.28 6.92
CA SER A 35 -3.76 -13.91 7.01
C SER A 35 -2.64 -12.85 7.11
N ILE A 36 -1.66 -12.96 6.22
CA ILE A 36 -0.36 -12.28 6.32
C ILE A 36 -0.34 -10.83 5.78
N GLY A 37 -1.43 -10.39 5.16
CA GLY A 37 -1.49 -9.11 4.44
C GLY A 37 -0.64 -9.12 3.17
N HIS A 38 -0.77 -8.07 2.34
CA HIS A 38 -0.11 -8.04 1.03
C HIS A 38 1.38 -7.65 1.09
N SER A 39 1.87 -7.15 2.23
CA SER A 39 3.27 -6.72 2.40
C SER A 39 4.20 -7.80 2.95
N ALA A 40 3.72 -9.02 3.20
CA ALA A 40 4.53 -10.14 3.67
C ALA A 40 5.37 -10.77 2.54
N ARG A 41 6.21 -9.93 1.90
CA ARG A 41 6.93 -10.26 0.65
C ARG A 41 7.86 -11.46 0.79
N ASP A 42 8.56 -11.56 1.92
CA ASP A 42 9.38 -12.73 2.27
C ASP A 42 8.59 -14.04 2.30
N THR A 43 7.37 -13.98 2.81
CA THR A 43 6.47 -15.13 2.92
C THR A 43 5.93 -15.48 1.54
N LEU A 44 5.60 -14.49 0.71
CA LEU A 44 5.23 -14.71 -0.70
C LEU A 44 6.37 -15.35 -1.51
N GLU A 45 7.62 -14.93 -1.29
CA GLU A 45 8.81 -15.54 -1.88
C GLU A 45 8.98 -17.00 -1.42
N MET A 46 8.80 -17.29 -0.12
CA MET A 46 8.83 -18.66 0.41
C MET A 46 7.73 -19.53 -0.22
N LEU A 47 6.49 -19.04 -0.32
CA LEU A 47 5.38 -19.75 -0.96
C LEU A 47 5.67 -20.06 -2.44
N ARG A 48 6.26 -19.11 -3.17
CA ARG A 48 6.71 -19.31 -4.57
C ARG A 48 7.73 -20.43 -4.64
N LEU A 49 8.72 -20.43 -3.76
CA LEU A 49 9.78 -21.45 -3.72
C LEU A 49 9.24 -22.83 -3.35
N LYS A 50 8.17 -22.90 -2.54
CA LYS A 50 7.46 -24.14 -2.22
C LYS A 50 6.55 -24.66 -3.33
N GLY A 51 6.44 -23.93 -4.44
CA GLY A 51 5.56 -24.30 -5.55
C GLY A 51 4.08 -24.21 -5.20
N ILE A 52 3.72 -23.35 -4.23
CA ILE A 52 2.31 -23.07 -3.94
C ILE A 52 1.73 -22.29 -5.13
N ASP A 53 0.58 -22.75 -5.62
CA ASP A 53 -0.12 -22.11 -6.72
C ASP A 53 -0.48 -20.67 -6.38
N MET A 54 -0.02 -19.76 -7.23
CA MET A 54 -0.25 -18.34 -7.12
C MET A 54 -0.53 -17.77 -8.50
N MET A 55 -1.16 -16.61 -8.55
CA MET A 55 -1.42 -15.90 -9.80
C MET A 55 -1.06 -14.42 -9.68
N GLN A 56 -0.60 -13.84 -10.78
CA GLN A 56 -0.42 -12.39 -10.89
C GLN A 56 -1.78 -11.70 -10.69
N LYS A 57 -1.80 -10.65 -9.87
CA LYS A 57 -3.00 -9.85 -9.64
C LYS A 57 -2.71 -8.38 -9.96
N PRO A 58 -3.57 -7.70 -10.75
CA PRO A 58 -3.44 -6.27 -10.97
C PRO A 58 -3.51 -5.49 -9.65
N PHE A 59 -2.80 -4.37 -9.61
CA PHE A 59 -2.77 -3.45 -8.48
C PHE A 59 -2.78 -2.01 -8.98
N SER A 60 -2.87 -1.05 -8.06
CA SER A 60 -2.79 0.37 -8.41
C SER A 60 -1.67 1.04 -7.65
N VAL A 61 -1.05 2.03 -8.29
CA VAL A 61 0.02 2.84 -7.72
C VAL A 61 -0.18 4.29 -8.10
N GLY A 62 0.43 5.19 -7.33
CA GLY A 62 0.42 6.61 -7.60
C GLY A 62 0.98 7.37 -6.41
N VAL A 63 0.41 8.55 -6.14
CA VAL A 63 0.93 9.49 -5.15
C VAL A 63 -0.12 9.86 -4.13
N ARG A 64 0.30 10.33 -2.95
CA ARG A 64 -0.57 11.04 -2.02
C ARG A 64 -0.64 12.51 -2.43
N ILE A 65 -1.85 13.05 -2.51
CA ILE A 65 -2.10 14.47 -2.73
C ILE A 65 -2.68 15.09 -1.47
N GLU A 66 -2.24 16.29 -1.13
CA GLU A 66 -2.71 17.07 0.01
C GLU A 66 -3.32 18.39 -0.42
N HIS A 67 -4.43 18.76 0.21
CA HIS A 67 -5.05 20.07 0.10
C HIS A 67 -5.45 20.56 1.49
N ARG A 68 -5.58 21.87 1.70
CA ARG A 68 -6.14 22.38 2.96
C ARG A 68 -7.54 21.79 3.17
N GLN A 69 -7.79 21.22 4.35
CA GLN A 69 -9.12 20.66 4.66
C GLN A 69 -10.22 21.72 4.54
N GLU A 70 -9.90 22.98 4.86
CA GLU A 70 -10.80 24.12 4.69
C GLU A 70 -11.28 24.29 3.24
N MET A 71 -10.40 24.10 2.25
CA MET A 71 -10.75 24.18 0.83
C MET A 71 -11.77 23.09 0.46
N ILE A 72 -11.56 21.87 0.95
CA ILE A 72 -12.47 20.75 0.72
C ILE A 72 -13.82 21.01 1.40
N ASN A 73 -13.82 21.49 2.65
CA ASN A 73 -15.04 21.85 3.37
C ASN A 73 -15.86 22.89 2.62
N LYS A 74 -15.21 23.95 2.11
CA LYS A 74 -15.88 25.01 1.32
C LYS A 74 -16.42 24.48 0.00
N THR A 75 -15.69 23.61 -0.68
CA THR A 75 -16.11 23.06 -1.98
C THR A 75 -17.29 22.10 -1.83
N GLN A 76 -17.29 21.26 -0.80
CA GLN A 76 -18.34 20.25 -0.59
C GLN A 76 -19.60 20.84 0.08
N TYR A 77 -19.44 21.74 1.05
CA TYR A 77 -20.56 22.23 1.87
C TYR A 77 -20.91 23.70 1.63
N GLY A 78 -20.11 24.44 0.86
CA GLY A 78 -20.35 25.86 0.58
C GLY A 78 -20.43 26.70 1.86
N LYS A 79 -21.51 27.47 2.01
CA LYS A 79 -21.75 28.33 3.18
C LYS A 79 -21.86 27.59 4.52
N PHE A 80 -22.01 26.26 4.50
CA PHE A 80 -22.12 25.43 5.69
C PHE A 80 -20.78 24.79 6.11
N ALA A 81 -19.66 25.18 5.49
CA ALA A 81 -18.34 24.60 5.75
C ALA A 81 -17.89 24.58 7.23
N SER A 82 -18.40 25.48 8.06
CA SER A 82 -18.11 25.57 9.50
C SER A 82 -19.27 25.11 10.39
N HIS A 83 -20.29 24.46 9.84
CA HIS A 83 -21.45 24.04 10.62
C HIS A 83 -21.07 22.92 11.61
N PRO A 84 -21.31 23.06 12.93
CA PRO A 84 -20.77 22.17 13.96
C PRO A 84 -21.30 20.74 13.91
N LYS A 85 -22.40 20.49 13.17
CA LYS A 85 -22.93 19.13 12.94
C LYS A 85 -22.36 18.44 11.69
N LEU A 86 -21.56 19.14 10.88
CA LEU A 86 -20.92 18.58 9.71
C LEU A 86 -19.48 18.21 10.07
N ASN A 87 -19.12 16.95 9.83
CA ASN A 87 -17.74 16.49 9.98
C ASN A 87 -16.86 17.05 8.86
N ALA A 88 -15.53 16.96 9.03
CA ALA A 88 -14.57 17.25 7.97
C ALA A 88 -14.97 16.59 6.65
N ALA A 89 -15.09 17.41 5.60
CA ALA A 89 -15.63 17.00 4.32
C ALA A 89 -14.74 15.98 3.62
N ASN A 90 -15.37 15.12 2.83
CA ASN A 90 -14.70 14.13 2.02
C ASN A 90 -15.01 14.22 0.54
N TYR A 91 -14.23 13.49 -0.26
CA TYR A 91 -14.45 13.36 -1.69
C TYR A 91 -14.08 11.96 -2.18
N LYS A 92 -14.65 11.61 -3.33
CA LYS A 92 -14.29 10.43 -4.13
C LYS A 92 -14.40 10.81 -5.60
N LEU A 93 -13.28 10.72 -6.30
CA LEU A 93 -13.18 11.10 -7.71
C LEU A 93 -12.69 9.92 -8.54
N ALA A 94 -13.16 9.86 -9.78
CA ALA A 94 -12.69 8.96 -10.81
C ALA A 94 -12.73 9.67 -12.16
N CYS A 95 -11.71 9.48 -12.98
CA CYS A 95 -11.56 10.08 -14.30
C CYS A 95 -11.09 9.02 -15.29
N HIS A 96 -11.68 9.02 -16.50
CA HIS A 96 -11.23 8.21 -17.62
C HIS A 96 -10.75 9.16 -18.73
N PRO A 97 -9.47 9.55 -18.72
CA PRO A 97 -8.94 10.45 -19.73
C PRO A 97 -8.93 9.77 -21.11
N GLN A 98 -9.13 10.54 -22.17
CA GLN A 98 -9.09 10.02 -23.52
C GLN A 98 -7.67 9.49 -23.84
N GLY A 99 -7.56 8.21 -24.20
CA GLY A 99 -6.29 7.57 -24.54
C GLY A 99 -5.36 7.28 -23.36
N GLY A 100 -5.84 7.44 -22.12
CA GLY A 100 -5.06 7.17 -20.91
C GLY A 100 -5.72 6.14 -20.00
N ARG A 101 -4.99 5.74 -18.95
CA ARG A 101 -5.55 4.88 -17.90
C ARG A 101 -6.51 5.66 -17.02
N GLY A 102 -7.53 4.97 -16.50
CA GLY A 102 -8.39 5.51 -15.47
C GLY A 102 -7.58 5.91 -14.23
N ALA A 103 -7.87 7.08 -13.68
CA ALA A 103 -7.30 7.58 -12.44
C ALA A 103 -8.41 7.79 -11.41
N TYR A 104 -8.15 7.48 -10.15
CA TYR A 104 -9.14 7.59 -9.10
C TYR A 104 -8.51 7.88 -7.74
N THR A 105 -9.32 8.42 -6.83
CA THR A 105 -8.91 8.69 -5.45
C THR A 105 -9.21 7.50 -4.55
N PHE A 106 -8.29 7.14 -3.68
CA PHE A 106 -8.41 6.04 -2.73
C PHE A 106 -7.97 6.46 -1.34
N CYS A 107 -8.57 5.85 -0.30
CA CYS A 107 -8.23 6.09 1.10
C CYS A 107 -8.16 7.60 1.42
N MET A 108 -9.23 8.33 1.13
CA MET A 108 -9.33 9.75 1.43
C MET A 108 -9.43 9.94 2.95
N CYS A 109 -8.53 10.75 3.50
CA CYS A 109 -8.31 11.01 4.92
C CYS A 109 -8.62 12.50 5.20
N PRO A 110 -9.84 12.84 5.65
CA PRO A 110 -10.17 14.19 6.05
C PRO A 110 -9.39 14.58 7.31
N GLY A 111 -8.85 15.80 7.34
CA GLY A 111 -8.06 16.34 8.45
C GLY A 111 -6.98 15.36 8.90
N GLY A 112 -6.33 14.74 7.91
CA GLY A 112 -5.42 13.62 8.06
C GLY A 112 -3.97 14.00 7.81
N THR A 113 -3.14 12.96 7.79
CA THR A 113 -1.70 13.07 7.59
C THR A 113 -1.25 11.95 6.65
N VAL A 114 -0.38 12.32 5.71
CA VAL A 114 0.37 11.35 4.91
C VAL A 114 1.41 10.68 5.80
N VAL A 115 1.34 9.35 5.92
CA VAL A 115 2.20 8.55 6.80
C VAL A 115 3.23 7.74 6.03
N CYS A 116 4.41 7.56 6.61
CA CYS A 116 5.37 6.57 6.15
C CYS A 116 4.83 5.16 6.44
N ALA A 117 4.69 4.35 5.40
CA ALA A 117 4.17 2.99 5.47
C ALA A 117 5.17 1.96 4.93
N SER A 118 6.46 2.32 4.86
CA SER A 118 7.54 1.41 4.44
C SER A 118 7.64 0.20 5.37
N SER A 119 7.76 -0.99 4.79
CA SER A 119 7.97 -2.24 5.53
C SER A 119 9.28 -2.96 5.16
N GLU A 120 10.07 -2.38 4.26
CA GLU A 120 11.38 -2.89 3.85
C GLU A 120 12.43 -1.79 3.91
N GLU A 121 13.67 -2.17 4.20
CA GLU A 121 14.80 -1.25 4.22
C GLU A 121 15.12 -0.71 2.81
N GLY A 122 15.43 0.58 2.72
CA GLY A 122 15.80 1.22 1.44
C GLY A 122 14.63 1.40 0.47
N GLY A 123 13.38 1.39 0.97
CA GLY A 123 12.18 1.70 0.21
C GLY A 123 11.33 2.77 0.89
N VAL A 124 10.67 3.62 0.09
CA VAL A 124 9.66 4.59 0.58
C VAL A 124 8.29 4.20 0.07
N VAL A 125 7.36 4.00 1.02
CA VAL A 125 5.92 3.86 0.78
C VAL A 125 5.20 4.92 1.60
N VAL A 126 4.21 5.58 1.00
CA VAL A 126 3.32 6.51 1.71
C VAL A 126 1.90 5.95 1.77
N ASN A 127 1.19 6.24 2.85
CA ASN A 127 -0.24 5.99 3.00
C ASN A 127 -0.90 7.19 3.69
N GLY A 128 -2.17 7.08 4.08
CA GLY A 128 -2.93 8.16 4.72
C GLY A 128 -3.58 7.65 5.99
N MET A 129 -3.69 8.54 6.96
CA MET A 129 -4.31 8.28 8.25
C MET A 129 -5.07 9.53 8.70
N SER A 130 -6.20 9.33 9.38
CA SER A 130 -6.84 10.39 10.16
C SER A 130 -7.06 9.89 11.58
N GLU A 131 -6.92 10.79 12.54
CA GLU A 131 -7.48 10.56 13.88
C GLU A 131 -9.01 10.60 13.83
N TYR A 132 -9.66 10.19 14.93
CA TYR A 132 -11.12 10.25 15.04
C TYR A 132 -11.65 11.67 14.85
N ALA A 133 -10.94 12.67 15.40
CA ALA A 133 -11.34 14.08 15.37
C ALA A 133 -11.34 14.67 13.95
N ARG A 134 -10.44 14.20 13.07
CA ARG A 134 -10.30 14.69 11.68
C ARG A 134 -10.16 16.21 11.59
N ASP A 135 -9.40 16.79 12.51
CA ASP A 135 -9.19 18.22 12.70
C ASP A 135 -7.78 18.68 12.26
N GLY A 136 -7.05 17.83 11.55
CA GLY A 136 -5.79 18.19 10.90
C GLY A 136 -5.93 19.27 9.83
N GLU A 137 -4.81 19.91 9.51
CA GLU A 137 -4.73 21.05 8.58
C GLU A 137 -5.07 20.67 7.13
N ASN A 138 -4.68 19.45 6.72
CA ASN A 138 -4.83 18.95 5.37
C ASN A 138 -5.83 17.80 5.27
N ALA A 139 -6.47 17.71 4.10
CA ALA A 139 -7.10 16.48 3.62
C ALA A 139 -6.10 15.80 2.68
N ASP A 140 -5.96 14.49 2.77
CA ASP A 140 -5.11 13.73 1.85
C ASP A 140 -5.83 12.56 1.20
N SER A 141 -5.40 12.17 0.01
CA SER A 141 -5.89 10.96 -0.66
C SER A 141 -4.82 10.37 -1.57
N ALA A 142 -4.88 9.07 -1.84
CA ALA A 142 -4.07 8.48 -2.87
C ALA A 142 -4.72 8.73 -4.24
N LEU A 143 -4.00 9.38 -5.16
CA LEU A 143 -4.34 9.46 -6.59
C LEU A 143 -3.67 8.28 -7.30
N LEU A 144 -4.47 7.31 -7.74
CA LEU A 144 -3.98 6.02 -8.22
C LEU A 144 -4.36 5.76 -9.67
N VAL A 145 -3.50 5.03 -10.37
CA VAL A 145 -3.76 4.40 -11.66
C VAL A 145 -3.56 2.88 -11.56
N GLY A 146 -4.34 2.12 -12.31
CA GLY A 146 -4.21 0.66 -12.36
C GLY A 146 -3.00 0.20 -13.19
N ILE A 147 -2.33 -0.85 -12.74
CA ILE A 147 -1.29 -1.60 -13.44
C ILE A 147 -1.77 -3.03 -13.64
N GLU A 148 -2.00 -3.38 -14.90
CA GLU A 148 -2.38 -4.71 -15.33
C GLU A 148 -1.17 -5.64 -15.52
N PRO A 149 -1.34 -6.98 -15.39
CA PRO A 149 -0.24 -7.93 -15.48
C PRO A 149 0.57 -7.89 -16.77
N GLU A 150 -0.02 -7.46 -17.90
CA GLU A 150 0.64 -7.31 -19.20
C GLU A 150 1.79 -6.30 -19.18
N LEU A 151 1.86 -5.48 -18.13
CA LEU A 151 2.88 -4.45 -17.96
C LEU A 151 3.91 -4.83 -16.90
N PHE A 152 3.73 -5.98 -16.26
CA PHE A 152 4.72 -6.47 -15.33
C PHE A 152 6.00 -6.86 -16.09
N PRO A 153 7.19 -6.66 -15.49
CA PRO A 153 8.46 -6.89 -16.18
C PRO A 153 8.69 -8.34 -16.66
N SER A 154 7.94 -9.30 -16.15
CA SER A 154 8.10 -10.73 -16.46
C SER A 154 6.83 -11.54 -16.18
N SER A 155 6.81 -12.78 -16.66
CA SER A 155 5.77 -13.77 -16.37
C SER A 155 5.90 -14.42 -14.97
N ASP A 156 6.87 -14.00 -14.16
CA ASP A 156 7.01 -14.52 -12.80
C ASP A 156 5.79 -14.14 -11.96
N VAL A 157 5.26 -15.07 -11.16
CA VAL A 157 4.05 -14.82 -10.37
C VAL A 157 4.19 -13.66 -9.38
N LEU A 158 5.41 -13.36 -8.93
CA LEU A 158 5.73 -12.24 -8.04
C LEU A 158 6.22 -10.98 -8.79
N SER A 159 6.14 -10.94 -10.14
CA SER A 159 6.64 -9.82 -10.94
C SER A 159 6.04 -8.46 -10.53
N GLY A 160 4.75 -8.41 -10.24
CA GLY A 160 4.10 -7.20 -9.72
C GLY A 160 4.63 -6.75 -8.35
N MET A 161 4.94 -7.70 -7.45
CA MET A 161 5.55 -7.39 -6.15
C MET A 161 6.97 -6.85 -6.30
N TYR A 162 7.77 -7.41 -7.22
CA TYR A 162 9.11 -6.90 -7.52
C TYR A 162 9.08 -5.51 -8.15
N MET A 163 8.11 -5.24 -9.03
CA MET A 163 7.86 -3.91 -9.58
C MET A 163 7.52 -2.89 -8.48
N GLN A 164 6.69 -3.25 -7.50
CA GLN A 164 6.42 -2.38 -6.34
C GLN A 164 7.71 -2.07 -5.57
N ARG A 165 8.51 -3.09 -5.25
CA ARG A 165 9.80 -2.92 -4.55
C ARG A 165 10.75 -2.01 -5.33
N GLU A 166 10.75 -2.09 -6.66
CA GLU A 166 11.54 -1.20 -7.52
C GLU A 166 11.06 0.26 -7.41
N ILE A 167 9.75 0.52 -7.51
CA ILE A 167 9.17 1.87 -7.37
C ILE A 167 9.54 2.46 -6.00
N GLU A 168 9.41 1.68 -4.94
CA GLU A 168 9.72 2.10 -3.57
C GLU A 168 11.20 2.47 -3.39
N ARG A 169 12.11 1.68 -3.98
CA ARG A 169 13.56 1.97 -3.96
C ARG A 169 13.90 3.22 -4.77
N HIS A 170 13.22 3.45 -5.89
CA HIS A 170 13.38 4.69 -6.64
C HIS A 170 12.88 5.89 -5.84
N ALA A 171 11.72 5.79 -5.20
CA ALA A 171 11.21 6.84 -4.32
C ALA A 171 12.18 7.15 -3.17
N PHE A 172 12.73 6.14 -2.50
CA PHE A 172 13.75 6.30 -1.47
C PHE A 172 14.99 7.05 -1.97
N LYS A 173 15.51 6.67 -3.14
CA LYS A 173 16.67 7.35 -3.74
C LYS A 173 16.36 8.81 -4.10
N MET A 174 15.22 9.07 -4.74
CA MET A 174 14.81 10.43 -5.10
C MET A 174 14.55 11.32 -3.88
N GLY A 175 14.12 10.73 -2.77
CA GLY A 175 13.95 11.41 -1.50
C GLY A 175 15.24 11.77 -0.77
N GLY A 176 16.41 11.30 -1.23
CA GLY A 176 17.69 11.54 -0.57
C GLY A 176 18.24 10.36 0.22
N SER A 177 17.61 9.18 0.13
CA SER A 177 18.04 7.94 0.80
C SER A 177 18.05 8.00 2.33
N ASP A 178 17.18 8.81 2.93
CA ASP A 178 17.02 8.99 4.38
C ASP A 178 15.57 8.76 4.85
N TYR A 179 14.76 8.10 4.03
CA TYR A 179 13.31 7.89 4.19
C TYR A 179 12.43 9.14 4.05
N THR A 180 13.00 10.29 3.66
CA THR A 180 12.20 11.40 3.16
C THR A 180 11.45 10.97 1.90
N ALA A 181 10.15 11.24 1.84
CA ALA A 181 9.36 10.95 0.64
C ALA A 181 9.59 12.04 -0.42
N PRO A 182 9.79 11.68 -1.70
CA PRO A 182 9.86 12.67 -2.77
C PRO A 182 8.50 13.36 -2.90
N ALA A 183 8.51 14.69 -3.00
CA ALA A 183 7.31 15.50 -3.07
C ALA A 183 7.46 16.65 -4.07
N GLN A 184 6.35 17.04 -4.70
CA GLN A 184 6.28 18.12 -5.68
C GLN A 184 4.93 18.81 -5.60
N LYS A 185 4.88 20.11 -5.90
CA LYS A 185 3.61 20.84 -5.97
C LYS A 185 2.86 20.44 -7.24
N VAL A 186 1.54 20.35 -7.14
CA VAL A 186 0.66 20.01 -8.28
C VAL A 186 0.87 20.90 -9.50
N GLY A 187 1.13 22.20 -9.30
CA GLY A 187 1.35 23.14 -10.40
C GLY A 187 2.66 22.94 -11.16
N ASP A 188 3.62 22.23 -10.57
CA ASP A 188 4.96 22.04 -11.12
C ASP A 188 5.20 20.60 -11.62
N PHE A 189 4.32 19.65 -11.26
CA PHE A 189 4.41 18.21 -11.56
C PHE A 189 4.06 17.88 -13.01
#